data_AF-A0A200JEC2-F1
#
_entry.id   AF-A0A200JEC2-F1
#
_cell.length_a   1.000
_cell.length_b   1.000
_cell.length_c   1.000
_cell.angle_alpha   90.00
_cell.angle_beta   90.00
_cell.angle_gamma   90.00
#
_symmetry.space_group_name_H-M   'P 1'
#
loop_
_entity.id
_entity.type
_entity.pdbx_description
1 polymer ?
#
loop_
_entity_poly.entity_id
_entity_poly.type
_entity_poly.pdbx_seq_one_letter_code
_entity_poly.pdbx_strand_id
1 'polypeptide(L)'
;MNSLVFELKKTWRTRKNYLLLSLFLLLTVVLFCVNTLLEKQEQQEMLASSQVEHQIRNNQYGEAIKVYLEEINQGIVSQEDGFRADADKGISLEGKLTLPTYPFYRTALNQELLKRQLTPQSLRFGTKNSLFTMILCAYVASFIGITCFLFLFGDTLSKELEENSLYFYLSQPINRVRLYLTKYFLVWSQSLLTLILILFAGWIWATIFSGSSSFSYPVIVFTEKSMELIPIIQLLGIVLLLFSFVLGFGFALHFLMSLLLKKTSFSLVGTLLILVEGYLIATSKYDFFRKIAHFNPFTYLNVSKVFVGYDFRPFSLFSIENQEYYAN
;
A
#
# COMPACT_ATOMS: atom_id res chain seq x y z
N MET A 1 -19.10 -7.99 34.73
CA MET A 1 -18.01 -7.17 34.13
C MET A 1 -17.91 -7.56 32.66
N ASN A 2 -17.92 -6.61 31.72
CA ASN A 2 -17.87 -6.93 30.28
C ASN A 2 -16.53 -7.61 29.93
N SER A 3 -16.55 -8.91 29.64
CA SER A 3 -15.35 -9.72 29.34
C SER A 3 -14.50 -9.10 28.22
N LEU A 4 -15.15 -8.49 27.23
CA LEU A 4 -14.50 -7.78 26.13
C LEU A 4 -13.62 -6.61 26.61
N VAL A 5 -14.11 -5.78 27.53
CA VAL A 5 -13.37 -4.61 28.04
C VAL A 5 -12.15 -5.06 28.84
N PHE A 6 -12.29 -6.15 29.60
CA PHE A 6 -11.18 -6.74 30.34
C PHE A 6 -10.08 -7.25 29.40
N GLU A 7 -10.43 -8.03 28.38
CA GLU A 7 -9.45 -8.55 27.41
C GLU A 7 -8.79 -7.43 26.59
N LEU A 8 -9.54 -6.39 26.22
CA LEU A 8 -9.01 -5.23 25.51
C LEU A 8 -7.97 -4.48 26.37
N LYS A 9 -8.28 -4.26 27.66
CA LYS A 9 -7.36 -3.62 28.61
C LYS A 9 -6.13 -4.49 28.92
N LYS A 10 -6.29 -5.81 29.00
CA LYS A 10 -5.19 -6.78 29.19
C LYS A 10 -4.22 -6.72 28.02
N THR A 11 -4.75 -6.73 26.80
CA THR A 11 -3.94 -6.72 25.57
C THR A 11 -3.16 -5.41 25.43
N TRP A 12 -3.80 -4.27 25.69
CA TRP A 12 -3.14 -2.95 25.54
C TRP A 12 -2.04 -2.69 26.58
N ARG A 13 -2.08 -3.36 27.74
CA ARG A 13 -1.10 -3.17 28.82
C ARG A 13 0.20 -3.94 28.65
N THR A 14 0.35 -4.74 27.59
CA THR A 14 1.60 -5.48 27.37
C THR A 14 2.71 -4.51 26.92
N ARG A 15 3.89 -4.59 27.56
CA ARG A 15 5.05 -3.73 27.22
C ARG A 15 5.44 -3.86 25.74
N LYS A 16 5.29 -5.05 25.17
CA LYS A 16 5.54 -5.37 23.76
C LYS A 16 4.72 -4.49 22.82
N ASN A 17 3.44 -4.27 23.10
CA ASN A 17 2.56 -3.49 22.24
C ASN A 17 2.95 -2.01 22.19
N TYR A 18 3.36 -1.43 23.32
CA TYR A 18 3.89 -0.06 23.35
C TYR A 18 5.19 0.09 22.57
N LEU A 19 6.13 -0.87 22.73
CA LEU A 19 7.40 -0.85 22.01
C LEU A 19 7.20 -0.95 20.49
N LEU A 20 6.35 -1.87 20.05
CA LEU A 20 6.07 -2.04 18.62
C LEU A 20 5.27 -0.86 18.05
N LEU A 21 4.31 -0.31 18.78
CA LEU A 21 3.60 0.90 18.34
C LEU A 21 4.55 2.10 18.25
N SER A 22 5.47 2.25 19.21
CA SER A 22 6.52 3.26 19.14
C SER A 22 7.46 3.04 17.94
N LEU A 23 7.81 1.80 17.63
CA LEU A 23 8.58 1.45 16.43
C LEU A 23 7.84 1.83 15.15
N PHE A 24 6.53 1.57 15.06
CA PHE A 24 5.73 1.98 13.91
C PHE A 24 5.67 3.49 13.72
N LEU A 25 5.52 4.24 14.83
CA LEU A 25 5.56 5.70 14.78
C LEU A 25 6.94 6.19 14.33
N LEU A 26 8.02 5.62 14.86
CA LEU A 26 9.39 5.93 14.42
C LEU A 26 9.56 5.65 12.93
N LEU A 27 9.15 4.48 12.44
CA LEU A 27 9.23 4.11 11.02
C LEU A 27 8.40 5.05 10.14
N THR A 28 7.26 5.53 10.62
CA THR A 28 6.44 6.52 9.91
C THR A 28 7.21 7.84 9.75
N VAL A 29 7.89 8.29 10.80
CA VAL A 29 8.74 9.50 10.74
C VAL A 29 9.92 9.29 9.79
N VAL A 30 10.61 8.14 9.89
CA VAL A 30 11.73 7.81 9.00
C VAL A 30 11.27 7.78 7.54
N LEU A 31 10.14 7.13 7.25
CA LEU A 31 9.57 7.08 5.91
C LEU A 31 9.24 8.48 5.38
N PHE A 32 8.68 9.35 6.23
CA PHE A 32 8.43 10.74 5.87
C PHE A 32 9.71 11.49 5.51
N CYS A 33 10.78 11.34 6.32
CA CYS A 33 12.07 11.96 6.05
C CYS A 33 12.69 11.45 4.75
N VAL A 34 12.64 10.14 4.50
CA VAL A 34 13.13 9.53 3.25
C VAL A 34 12.35 10.05 2.05
N ASN A 35 11.02 10.08 2.13
CA ASN A 35 10.17 10.65 1.07
C ASN A 35 10.49 12.12 0.80
N THR A 36 10.73 12.91 1.85
CA THR A 36 11.11 14.33 1.71
C THR A 36 12.45 14.49 0.98
N LEU A 37 13.41 13.61 1.24
CA LEU A 37 14.71 13.64 0.54
C LEU A 37 14.55 13.23 -0.92
N LEU A 38 13.79 12.17 -1.19
CA LEU A 38 13.56 11.66 -2.55
C LEU A 38 12.72 12.63 -3.39
N GLU A 39 11.69 13.26 -2.81
CA GLU A 39 10.89 14.29 -3.48
C GLU A 39 11.74 15.49 -3.92
N LYS A 40 12.70 15.92 -3.09
CA LYS A 40 13.64 16.99 -3.44
C LYS A 40 14.57 16.60 -4.59
N GLN A 41 15.07 15.36 -4.59
CA GLN A 41 15.91 14.84 -5.68
C GLN A 41 15.12 14.80 -6.99
N GLU A 42 13.89 14.29 -6.95
CA GLU A 42 13.01 14.22 -8.12
C GLU A 42 12.68 15.62 -8.68
N GLN A 43 12.43 16.60 -7.81
CA GLN A 43 12.21 17.99 -8.22
C GLN A 43 13.45 18.61 -8.87
N GLN A 44 14.66 18.32 -8.35
CA GLN A 44 15.91 18.80 -8.94
C GLN A 44 16.17 18.19 -10.31
N GLU A 45 15.87 16.90 -10.50
CA GLU A 45 15.96 16.23 -11.81
C GLU A 45 14.97 16.84 -12.82
N MET A 46 13.73 17.10 -12.40
CA MET A 46 12.73 17.77 -13.24
C MET A 46 13.17 19.18 -13.64
N LEU A 47 13.72 19.97 -12.70
CA LEU A 47 14.25 21.31 -12.98
C LEU A 47 15.50 21.27 -13.87
N ALA A 48 16.40 20.30 -13.70
CA ALA A 48 17.55 20.14 -14.58
C ALA A 48 17.15 19.73 -16.01
N SER A 49 16.02 19.02 -16.16
CA SER A 49 15.48 18.60 -17.46
C SER A 49 14.64 19.66 -18.17
N SER A 50 14.19 20.70 -17.48
CA SER A 50 13.35 21.76 -18.03
C SER A 50 14.06 23.12 -17.92
N GLN A 51 14.32 23.81 -19.04
CA GLN A 51 14.90 25.16 -19.07
C GLN A 51 13.97 26.25 -18.46
N VAL A 52 12.99 25.87 -17.63
CA VAL A 52 11.76 26.63 -17.32
C VAL A 52 11.81 27.29 -15.92
N GLU A 53 12.92 27.16 -15.19
CA GLU A 53 13.07 27.66 -13.81
C GLU A 53 12.83 29.19 -13.67
N HIS A 54 12.95 29.96 -14.75
CA HIS A 54 12.78 31.41 -14.70
C HIS A 54 11.34 31.93 -14.59
N GLN A 55 10.29 31.10 -14.77
CA GLN A 55 8.89 31.57 -14.73
C GLN A 55 8.09 31.19 -13.47
N ILE A 56 8.51 30.15 -12.71
CA ILE A 56 7.70 29.61 -11.59
C ILE A 56 7.82 30.48 -10.31
N ARG A 57 8.80 31.38 -10.21
CA ARG A 57 9.10 32.14 -8.98
C ARG A 57 8.15 33.31 -8.67
N ASN A 58 7.27 33.72 -9.60
CA ASN A 58 6.51 34.98 -9.50
C ASN A 58 5.01 34.86 -9.15
N ASN A 59 4.56 33.79 -8.47
CA ASN A 59 3.18 33.63 -7.99
C ASN A 59 2.06 33.68 -9.05
N GLN A 60 2.38 33.65 -10.35
CA GLN A 60 1.42 33.38 -11.43
C GLN A 60 1.29 31.88 -11.66
N TYR A 61 0.79 31.16 -10.64
CA TYR A 61 0.68 29.70 -10.67
C TYR A 61 -0.19 29.19 -11.82
N GLY A 62 -1.18 29.97 -12.28
CA GLY A 62 -2.09 29.53 -13.36
C GLY A 62 -1.39 29.39 -14.72
N GLU A 63 -0.70 30.44 -15.18
CA GLU A 63 -0.06 30.42 -16.50
C GLU A 63 1.22 29.59 -16.52
N ALA A 64 2.09 29.70 -15.50
CA ALA A 64 3.34 28.96 -15.47
C ALA A 64 3.12 27.43 -15.41
N ILE A 65 2.14 26.97 -14.63
CA ILE A 65 1.76 25.55 -14.61
C ILE A 65 1.18 25.14 -15.96
N LYS A 66 0.33 25.97 -16.58
CA LYS A 66 -0.23 25.67 -17.91
C LYS A 66 0.86 25.52 -18.97
N VAL A 67 1.82 26.45 -19.04
CA VAL A 67 2.96 26.42 -19.98
C VAL A 67 3.81 25.18 -19.76
N TYR A 68 4.18 24.88 -18.51
CA TYR A 68 4.97 23.70 -18.15
C TYR A 68 4.26 22.39 -18.57
N LEU A 69 2.96 22.30 -18.32
CA LEU A 69 2.17 21.13 -18.69
C LEU A 69 2.04 20.99 -20.22
N GLU A 70 1.89 22.10 -20.95
CA GLU A 70 1.87 22.11 -22.42
C GLU A 70 3.22 21.68 -23.01
N GLU A 71 4.34 22.15 -22.46
CA GLU A 71 5.70 21.76 -22.89
C GLU A 71 5.95 20.27 -22.67
N ILE A 72 5.59 19.73 -21.51
CA ILE A 72 5.65 18.28 -21.24
C ILE A 72 4.82 17.51 -22.27
N ASN A 73 3.58 17.95 -22.53
CA ASN A 73 2.71 17.28 -23.49
C ASN A 73 3.30 17.29 -24.92
N GLN A 74 3.99 18.35 -25.33
CA GLN A 74 4.68 18.39 -26.63
C GLN A 74 5.88 17.44 -26.67
N GLY A 75 6.68 17.38 -25.59
CA GLY A 75 7.77 16.40 -25.46
C GLY A 75 7.27 14.95 -25.57
N ILE A 76 6.09 14.69 -25.02
CA ILE A 76 5.41 13.41 -25.09
C ILE A 76 4.99 13.04 -26.52
N VAL A 77 4.31 13.95 -27.22
CA VAL A 77 3.86 13.69 -28.60
C VAL A 77 5.06 13.45 -29.52
N SER A 78 6.13 14.22 -29.38
CA SER A 78 7.34 14.02 -30.17
C SER A 78 8.04 12.68 -29.90
N GLN A 79 8.02 12.19 -28.66
CA GLN A 79 8.49 10.84 -28.34
C GLN A 79 7.61 9.77 -29.00
N GLU A 80 6.28 9.93 -28.96
CA GLU A 80 5.33 9.00 -29.61
C GLU A 80 5.52 8.93 -31.13
N ASP A 81 5.71 10.08 -31.78
CA ASP A 81 5.99 10.15 -33.21
C ASP A 81 7.32 9.47 -33.55
N GLY A 82 8.33 9.61 -32.68
CA GLY A 82 9.59 8.87 -32.79
C GLY A 82 9.40 7.36 -32.67
N PHE A 83 8.57 6.89 -31.74
CA PHE A 83 8.23 5.48 -31.59
C PHE A 83 7.48 4.93 -32.80
N ARG A 84 6.51 5.67 -33.34
CA ARG A 84 5.77 5.28 -34.55
C ARG A 84 6.71 5.17 -35.74
N ALA A 85 7.61 6.14 -35.92
CA ALA A 85 8.59 6.12 -36.99
C ALA A 85 9.60 4.96 -36.87
N ASP A 86 10.02 4.60 -35.65
CA ASP A 86 10.90 3.43 -35.41
C ASP A 86 10.15 2.10 -35.65
N ALA A 87 8.87 2.03 -35.27
CA ALA A 87 8.00 0.88 -35.53
C ALA A 87 7.74 0.66 -37.02
N ASP A 88 7.43 1.73 -37.76
CA ASP A 88 7.21 1.68 -39.22
C ASP A 88 8.46 1.23 -39.99
N LYS A 89 9.65 1.45 -39.42
CA LYS A 89 10.94 0.97 -39.94
C LYS A 89 11.29 -0.47 -39.54
N GLY A 90 10.44 -1.14 -38.76
CA GLY A 90 10.68 -2.50 -38.28
C GLY A 90 11.85 -2.61 -37.30
N ILE A 91 12.24 -1.50 -36.65
CA ILE A 91 13.32 -1.51 -35.65
C ILE A 91 12.77 -2.15 -34.38
N SER A 92 13.50 -3.13 -33.83
CA SER A 92 13.13 -3.75 -32.56
C SER A 92 13.02 -2.70 -31.46
N LEU A 93 11.84 -2.65 -30.82
CA LEU A 93 11.53 -1.74 -29.72
C LEU A 93 11.87 -2.35 -28.35
N GLU A 94 12.53 -3.51 -28.33
CA GLU A 94 12.96 -4.21 -27.12
C GLU A 94 13.95 -3.32 -26.33
N GLY A 95 13.63 -3.03 -25.07
CA GLY A 95 14.39 -2.06 -24.25
C GLY A 95 14.06 -0.58 -24.48
N LYS A 96 13.29 -0.24 -25.52
CA LYS A 96 12.76 1.13 -25.79
C LYS A 96 11.27 1.29 -25.45
N LEU A 97 10.54 0.18 -25.25
CA LEU A 97 9.14 0.16 -24.81
C LEU A 97 9.00 0.54 -23.33
N THR A 98 9.17 1.83 -23.01
CA THR A 98 8.55 2.41 -21.82
C THR A 98 7.21 3.00 -22.25
N LEU A 99 6.18 2.16 -22.32
CA LEU A 99 4.75 2.51 -22.44
C LEU A 99 4.44 3.78 -23.25
N PRO A 100 4.02 3.68 -24.53
CA PRO A 100 3.48 4.84 -25.28
C PRO A 100 2.26 5.49 -24.61
N THR A 101 1.71 4.89 -23.55
CA THR A 101 0.53 5.38 -22.82
C THR A 101 0.85 6.08 -21.50
N TYR A 102 2.02 5.84 -20.88
CA TYR A 102 2.39 6.53 -19.62
C TYR A 102 2.34 8.05 -19.77
N PRO A 103 2.90 8.62 -20.85
CA PRO A 103 2.89 10.05 -20.97
C PRO A 103 1.48 10.59 -21.32
N PHE A 104 0.67 9.85 -22.09
CA PHE A 104 -0.76 10.15 -22.27
C PHE A 104 -1.53 10.22 -20.94
N TYR A 105 -1.31 9.27 -20.03
CA TYR A 105 -1.96 9.25 -18.72
C TYR A 105 -1.48 10.38 -17.82
N ARG A 106 -0.20 10.73 -17.92
CA ARG A 106 0.34 11.91 -17.22
C ARG A 106 -0.32 13.18 -17.72
N THR A 107 -0.52 13.33 -19.04
CA THR A 107 -1.28 14.43 -19.63
C THR A 107 -2.72 14.49 -19.11
N ALA A 108 -3.43 13.35 -19.09
CA ALA A 108 -4.79 13.28 -18.57
C ALA A 108 -4.88 13.66 -17.09
N LEU A 109 -3.94 13.18 -16.26
CA LEU A 109 -3.83 13.57 -14.86
C LEU A 109 -3.59 15.08 -14.73
N ASN A 110 -2.65 15.62 -15.49
CA ASN A 110 -2.31 17.04 -15.48
C ASN A 110 -3.51 17.93 -15.88
N GLN A 111 -4.29 17.53 -16.89
CA GLN A 111 -5.53 18.22 -17.26
C GLN A 111 -6.57 18.20 -16.14
N GLU A 112 -6.73 17.07 -15.45
CA GLU A 112 -7.65 16.97 -14.33
C GLU A 112 -7.17 17.79 -13.11
N LEU A 113 -5.87 17.87 -12.88
CA LEU A 113 -5.28 18.74 -11.86
C LEU A 113 -5.52 20.22 -12.16
N LEU A 114 -5.33 20.65 -13.42
CA LEU A 114 -5.65 22.01 -13.87
C LEU A 114 -7.13 22.33 -13.66
N LYS A 115 -8.02 21.43 -14.07
CA LYS A 115 -9.48 21.59 -13.91
C LYS A 115 -9.89 21.75 -12.45
N ARG A 116 -9.20 21.06 -11.53
CA ARG A 116 -9.45 21.13 -10.08
C ARG A 116 -8.61 22.18 -9.35
N GLN A 117 -7.73 22.89 -10.05
CA GLN A 117 -6.77 23.85 -9.49
C GLN A 117 -5.90 23.23 -8.38
N LEU A 118 -5.48 21.98 -8.57
CA LEU A 118 -4.61 21.25 -7.64
C LEU A 118 -3.16 21.35 -8.09
N THR A 119 -2.24 21.48 -7.13
CA THR A 119 -0.81 21.49 -7.44
C THR A 119 -0.33 20.08 -7.83
N PRO A 120 0.51 19.95 -8.87
CA PRO A 120 1.14 18.67 -9.18
C PRO A 120 2.03 18.22 -8.02
N GLN A 121 1.97 16.94 -7.69
CA GLN A 121 2.72 16.33 -6.58
C GLN A 121 3.28 15.00 -7.05
N SER A 122 4.40 14.56 -6.44
CA SER A 122 4.92 13.22 -6.68
C SER A 122 3.97 12.20 -6.08
N LEU A 123 3.43 11.30 -6.89
CA LEU A 123 2.59 10.20 -6.40
C LEU A 123 3.42 9.17 -5.61
N ARG A 124 4.72 9.12 -5.87
CA ARG A 124 5.66 8.15 -5.30
C ARG A 124 6.24 8.59 -3.95
N PHE A 125 6.67 9.85 -3.90
CA PHE A 125 7.36 10.42 -2.74
C PHE A 125 6.60 11.58 -2.09
N GLY A 126 5.32 11.77 -2.46
CA GLY A 126 4.50 12.87 -1.98
C GLY A 126 4.50 12.97 -0.46
N THR A 127 4.90 14.14 0.04
CA THR A 127 4.96 14.41 1.48
C THR A 127 3.73 15.11 2.03
N LYS A 128 2.85 15.64 1.18
CA LYS A 128 1.58 16.24 1.62
C LYS A 128 0.69 15.18 2.27
N ASN A 129 -0.12 15.60 3.24
CA ASN A 129 -0.81 14.68 4.15
C ASN A 129 -1.62 13.57 3.45
N SER A 130 -2.47 13.86 2.48
CA SER A 130 -3.32 12.84 1.84
C SER A 130 -2.50 11.82 1.04
N LEU A 131 -1.49 12.27 0.29
CA LEU A 131 -0.59 11.38 -0.45
C LEU A 131 0.32 10.57 0.47
N PHE A 132 0.91 11.22 1.48
CA PHE A 132 1.75 10.51 2.43
C PHE A 132 0.97 9.45 3.21
N THR A 133 -0.26 9.73 3.63
CA THR A 133 -1.13 8.73 4.28
C THR A 133 -1.45 7.58 3.33
N MET A 134 -1.65 7.84 2.03
CA MET A 134 -1.84 6.78 1.03
C MET A 134 -0.58 5.92 0.86
N ILE A 135 0.60 6.54 0.76
CA ILE A 135 1.90 5.82 0.70
C ILE A 135 2.11 4.97 1.96
N LEU A 136 1.88 5.55 3.14
CA LEU A 136 1.95 4.83 4.42
C LEU A 136 0.95 3.67 4.45
N CYS A 137 -0.28 3.88 3.99
CA CYS A 137 -1.28 2.84 3.85
C CYS A 137 -0.79 1.72 2.92
N ALA A 138 -0.11 2.04 1.82
CA ALA A 138 0.43 1.04 0.90
C ALA A 138 1.53 0.17 1.55
N TYR A 139 2.41 0.76 2.36
CA TYR A 139 3.43 0.03 3.12
C TYR A 139 2.83 -0.84 4.22
N VAL A 140 1.84 -0.32 4.96
CA VAL A 140 1.16 -1.08 6.02
C VAL A 140 0.27 -2.17 5.41
N ALA A 141 -0.37 -1.92 4.26
CA ALA A 141 -1.17 -2.88 3.51
C ALA A 141 -0.32 -3.82 2.62
N SER A 142 0.85 -4.22 3.11
CA SER A 142 1.78 -5.13 2.45
C SER A 142 1.99 -6.40 3.27
N PHE A 143 2.66 -7.39 2.69
CA PHE A 143 3.06 -8.61 3.40
C PHE A 143 3.87 -8.33 4.68
N ILE A 144 4.71 -7.30 4.66
CA ILE A 144 5.48 -6.86 5.83
C ILE A 144 4.53 -6.38 6.93
N GLY A 145 3.52 -5.59 6.56
CA GLY A 145 2.51 -5.13 7.52
C GLY A 145 1.70 -6.27 8.13
N ILE A 146 1.27 -7.25 7.32
CA ILE A 146 0.61 -8.48 7.82
C ILE A 146 1.50 -9.19 8.85
N THR A 147 2.78 -9.37 8.51
CA THR A 147 3.77 -9.99 9.39
C THR A 147 3.88 -9.23 10.70
N CYS A 148 3.99 -7.90 10.65
CA CYS A 148 4.06 -7.07 11.86
C CYS A 148 2.78 -7.17 12.71
N PHE A 149 1.59 -7.21 12.11
CA PHE A 149 0.33 -7.39 12.83
C PHE A 149 0.20 -8.79 13.46
N LEU A 150 0.68 -9.84 12.79
CA LEU A 150 0.78 -11.19 13.36
C LEU A 150 1.76 -11.22 14.55
N PHE A 151 2.90 -10.52 14.45
CA PHE A 151 3.82 -10.38 15.57
C PHE A 151 3.21 -9.62 16.74
N LEU A 152 2.45 -8.56 16.47
CA LEU A 152 1.79 -7.73 17.49
C LEU A 152 0.69 -8.49 18.23
N PHE A 153 -0.22 -9.14 17.50
CA PHE A 153 -1.48 -9.64 18.07
C PHE A 153 -1.70 -11.15 17.93
N GLY A 154 -0.86 -11.86 17.16
CA GLY A 154 -1.01 -13.29 16.90
C GLY A 154 -0.77 -14.16 18.14
N ASP A 155 0.08 -13.73 19.07
CA ASP A 155 0.41 -14.49 20.28
C ASP A 155 -0.75 -14.64 21.27
N THR A 156 -1.86 -13.90 21.10
CA THR A 156 -3.00 -13.89 22.03
C THR A 156 -3.54 -15.28 22.35
N LEU A 157 -3.76 -16.13 21.34
CA LEU A 157 -4.30 -17.48 21.57
C LEU A 157 -3.21 -18.49 21.93
N SER A 158 -2.10 -18.47 21.19
CA SER A 158 -1.04 -19.46 21.34
C SER A 158 -0.34 -19.36 22.69
N LYS A 159 -0.19 -18.15 23.24
CA LYS A 159 0.34 -17.94 24.59
C LYS A 159 -0.55 -18.54 25.68
N GLU A 160 -1.87 -18.41 25.55
CA GLU A 160 -2.80 -19.00 26.52
C GLU A 160 -2.85 -20.53 26.46
N LEU A 161 -2.67 -21.10 25.26
CA LEU A 161 -2.50 -22.54 25.08
C LEU A 161 -1.20 -23.02 25.72
N GLU A 162 -0.10 -22.30 25.52
CA GLU A 162 1.22 -22.64 26.03
C GLU A 162 1.31 -22.53 27.57
N GLU A 163 0.66 -21.52 28.15
CA GLU A 163 0.57 -21.31 29.61
C GLU A 163 -0.52 -22.16 30.28
N ASN A 164 -1.26 -22.99 29.53
CA ASN A 164 -2.43 -23.76 30.00
C ASN A 164 -3.57 -22.91 30.60
N SER A 165 -3.53 -21.58 30.46
CA SER A 165 -4.57 -20.70 30.98
C SER A 165 -5.89 -20.85 30.22
N LEU A 166 -5.85 -21.35 28.99
CA LEU A 166 -7.07 -21.66 28.22
C LEU A 166 -7.95 -22.70 28.93
N TYR A 167 -7.38 -23.68 29.63
CA TYR A 167 -8.15 -24.73 30.32
C TYR A 167 -9.04 -24.17 31.43
N PHE A 168 -8.65 -23.06 32.04
CA PHE A 168 -9.49 -22.36 33.03
C PHE A 168 -10.75 -21.76 32.38
N TYR A 169 -10.65 -21.25 31.16
CA TYR A 169 -11.83 -20.78 30.43
C TYR A 169 -12.70 -21.94 29.94
N LEU A 170 -12.08 -23.09 29.61
CA LEU A 170 -12.79 -24.28 29.15
C LEU A 170 -13.56 -25.03 30.25
N SER A 171 -13.22 -24.81 31.54
CA SER A 171 -13.97 -25.37 32.66
C SER A 171 -15.23 -24.57 33.01
N GLN A 172 -15.33 -23.33 32.51
CA GLN A 172 -16.52 -22.51 32.64
C GLN A 172 -17.59 -22.99 31.64
N PRO A 173 -18.89 -22.77 31.93
CA PRO A 173 -20.00 -23.16 31.05
C PRO A 173 -20.12 -22.23 29.82
N ILE A 174 -19.02 -22.02 29.11
CA ILE A 174 -18.94 -21.19 27.91
C ILE A 174 -18.74 -22.11 26.70
N ASN A 175 -19.52 -21.91 25.65
CA ASN A 175 -19.34 -22.65 24.40
C ASN A 175 -17.94 -22.38 23.82
N ARG A 176 -17.19 -23.45 23.54
CA ARG A 176 -15.83 -23.41 22.98
C ARG A 176 -15.75 -22.58 21.71
N VAL A 177 -16.73 -22.74 20.80
CA VAL A 177 -16.77 -21.99 19.53
C VAL A 177 -16.86 -20.48 19.80
N ARG A 178 -17.72 -20.09 20.75
CA ARG A 178 -17.89 -18.69 21.13
C ARG A 178 -16.60 -18.12 21.72
N LEU A 179 -15.86 -18.90 22.52
CA LEU A 179 -14.57 -18.47 23.09
C LEU A 179 -13.55 -18.14 21.99
N TYR A 180 -13.34 -19.07 21.05
CA TYR A 180 -12.38 -18.87 19.95
C TYR A 180 -12.77 -17.71 19.04
N LEU A 181 -14.05 -17.63 18.63
CA LEU A 181 -14.54 -16.52 17.80
C LEU A 181 -14.38 -15.17 18.51
N THR A 182 -14.67 -15.10 19.81
CA THR A 182 -14.51 -13.85 20.58
C THR A 182 -13.06 -13.39 20.58
N LYS A 183 -12.10 -14.31 20.75
CA LYS A 183 -10.67 -13.98 20.70
C LYS A 183 -10.23 -13.57 19.29
N TYR A 184 -10.70 -14.26 18.26
CA TYR A 184 -10.43 -13.91 16.87
C TYR A 184 -10.92 -12.50 16.54
N PHE A 185 -12.19 -12.19 16.84
CA PHE A 185 -12.76 -10.85 16.59
C PHE A 185 -12.06 -9.77 17.41
N LEU A 186 -11.66 -10.06 18.66
CA LEU A 186 -10.91 -9.12 19.48
C LEU A 186 -9.57 -8.74 18.82
N VAL A 187 -8.79 -9.75 18.42
CA VAL A 187 -7.48 -9.56 17.75
C VAL A 187 -7.65 -8.80 16.44
N TRP A 188 -8.62 -9.19 15.62
CA TRP A 188 -8.91 -8.51 14.36
C TRP A 188 -9.35 -7.06 14.57
N SER A 189 -10.29 -6.77 15.48
CA SER A 189 -10.72 -5.40 15.78
C SER A 189 -9.60 -4.54 16.37
N GLN A 190 -8.74 -5.10 17.22
CA GLN A 190 -7.57 -4.39 17.75
C GLN A 190 -6.58 -4.04 16.64
N SER A 191 -6.34 -4.96 15.70
CA SER A 191 -5.47 -4.70 14.56
C SER A 191 -5.99 -3.57 13.66
N LEU A 192 -7.30 -3.51 13.42
CA LEU A 192 -7.93 -2.42 12.66
C LEU A 192 -7.85 -1.09 13.39
N LEU A 193 -8.04 -1.08 14.71
CA LEU A 193 -7.87 0.13 15.51
C LEU A 193 -6.43 0.64 15.45
N THR A 194 -5.44 -0.25 15.60
CA THR A 194 -4.03 0.11 15.48
C THR A 194 -3.67 0.62 14.09
N LEU A 195 -4.22 0.02 13.03
CA LEU A 195 -4.08 0.51 11.66
C LEU A 195 -4.58 1.95 11.51
N ILE A 196 -5.78 2.24 12.00
CA ILE A 196 -6.36 3.60 11.98
C ILE A 196 -5.46 4.57 12.74
N LEU A 197 -4.94 4.19 13.91
CA LEU A 197 -4.03 5.04 14.69
C LEU A 197 -2.72 5.34 13.97
N ILE A 198 -2.12 4.36 13.29
CA ILE A 198 -0.90 4.54 12.49
C ILE A 198 -1.15 5.53 11.34
N LEU A 199 -2.24 5.35 10.60
CA LEU A 199 -2.58 6.23 9.47
C LEU A 199 -2.91 7.64 9.93
N PHE A 200 -3.65 7.77 11.03
CA PHE A 200 -3.97 9.05 11.64
C PHE A 200 -2.71 9.78 12.13
N ALA A 201 -1.77 9.06 12.77
CA ALA A 201 -0.50 9.63 13.18
C ALA A 201 0.34 10.09 11.98
N GLY A 202 0.40 9.30 10.91
CA GLY A 202 1.06 9.69 9.65
C GLY A 202 0.43 10.92 9.00
N TRP A 203 -0.90 11.02 9.02
CA TRP A 203 -1.64 12.19 8.55
C TRP A 203 -1.31 13.45 9.35
N ILE A 204 -1.31 13.36 10.70
CA ILE A 204 -0.93 14.49 11.57
C ILE A 204 0.51 14.91 11.26
N TRP A 205 1.43 13.96 11.19
CA TRP A 205 2.84 14.22 10.96
C TRP A 205 3.06 14.98 9.65
N ALA A 206 2.52 14.46 8.54
CA ALA A 206 2.64 15.10 7.25
C ALA A 206 1.94 16.48 7.18
N THR A 207 0.84 16.66 7.91
CA THR A 207 0.15 17.96 8.01
C THR A 207 1.04 19.01 8.68
N ILE A 208 1.77 18.65 9.74
CA ILE A 208 2.65 19.57 10.47
C ILE A 208 3.84 20.01 9.61
N PHE A 209 4.47 19.08 8.88
CA PHE A 209 5.72 19.36 8.18
C PHE A 209 5.56 19.78 6.72
N SER A 210 4.60 19.21 5.99
CA SER A 210 4.39 19.50 4.57
C SER A 210 3.09 20.23 4.28
N GLY A 211 2.19 20.36 5.26
CA GLY A 211 0.90 21.02 5.10
C GLY A 211 -0.20 20.09 4.57
N SER A 212 -1.38 20.67 4.37
CA SER A 212 -2.56 19.91 3.97
C SER A 212 -2.69 19.77 2.44
N SER A 213 -3.20 18.63 1.99
CA SER A 213 -3.63 18.37 0.62
C SER A 213 -5.06 17.81 0.60
N SER A 214 -5.71 17.93 -0.56
CA SER A 214 -7.06 17.40 -0.72
C SER A 214 -7.06 15.87 -0.79
N PHE A 215 -8.02 15.23 -0.13
CA PHE A 215 -8.34 13.82 -0.32
C PHE A 215 -9.04 13.53 -1.66
N SER A 216 -9.50 14.58 -2.36
CA SER A 216 -10.03 14.50 -3.73
C SER A 216 -8.95 14.53 -4.81
N TYR A 217 -7.67 14.46 -4.42
CA TYR A 217 -6.55 14.39 -5.35
C TYR A 217 -6.70 13.15 -6.24
N PRO A 218 -6.70 13.29 -7.57
CA PRO A 218 -6.86 12.16 -8.49
C PRO A 218 -5.57 11.33 -8.54
N VAL A 219 -5.71 10.00 -8.50
CA VAL A 219 -4.63 9.04 -8.67
C VAL A 219 -4.97 8.13 -9.85
N ILE A 220 -3.95 7.83 -10.65
CA ILE A 220 -4.06 6.94 -11.81
C ILE A 220 -4.18 5.50 -11.30
N VAL A 221 -5.29 4.84 -11.63
CA VAL A 221 -5.50 3.42 -11.37
C VAL A 221 -5.75 2.69 -12.67
N PHE A 222 -5.05 1.57 -12.85
CA PHE A 222 -5.20 0.71 -14.00
C PHE A 222 -6.17 -0.42 -13.67
N THR A 223 -7.26 -0.52 -14.43
CA THR A 223 -8.12 -1.71 -14.44
C THR A 223 -7.78 -2.55 -15.67
N GLU A 224 -8.34 -3.76 -15.76
CA GLU A 224 -8.14 -4.63 -16.93
C GLU A 224 -8.59 -3.99 -18.26
N LYS A 225 -9.53 -3.03 -18.21
CA LYS A 225 -10.19 -2.49 -19.41
C LYS A 225 -9.92 -1.01 -19.67
N SER A 226 -9.53 -0.26 -18.65
CA SER A 226 -9.36 1.19 -18.73
C SER A 226 -8.47 1.73 -17.63
N MET A 227 -7.86 2.88 -17.90
CA MET A 227 -7.29 3.74 -16.88
C MET A 227 -8.37 4.66 -16.33
N GLU A 228 -8.48 4.74 -15.01
CA GLU A 228 -9.43 5.59 -14.33
C GLU A 228 -8.71 6.48 -13.32
N LEU A 229 -9.15 7.74 -13.22
CA LEU A 229 -8.68 8.67 -12.21
C LEU A 229 -9.62 8.60 -11.00
N ILE A 230 -9.18 7.95 -9.94
CA ILE A 230 -9.96 7.84 -8.70
C ILE A 230 -9.37 8.76 -7.62
N PRO A 231 -10.20 9.37 -6.75
CA PRO A 231 -9.70 10.17 -5.65
C PRO A 231 -8.98 9.31 -4.59
N ILE A 232 -7.96 9.86 -3.94
CA ILE A 232 -7.19 9.18 -2.88
C ILE A 232 -8.09 8.53 -1.83
N ILE A 233 -9.15 9.21 -1.38
CA ILE A 233 -10.05 8.66 -0.34
C ILE A 233 -10.71 7.35 -0.77
N GLN A 234 -11.10 7.24 -2.04
CA GLN A 234 -11.71 6.04 -2.59
C GLN A 234 -10.67 4.92 -2.68
N LEU A 235 -9.47 5.21 -3.17
CA LEU A 235 -8.36 4.26 -3.21
C LEU A 235 -8.02 3.73 -1.81
N LEU A 236 -7.91 4.63 -0.83
CA LEU A 236 -7.57 4.29 0.55
C LEU A 236 -8.66 3.42 1.18
N GLY A 237 -9.95 3.72 0.94
CA GLY A 237 -11.07 2.89 1.38
C GLY A 237 -11.04 1.47 0.81
N ILE A 238 -10.78 1.33 -0.50
CA ILE A 238 -10.68 0.03 -1.17
C ILE A 238 -9.49 -0.79 -0.63
N VAL A 239 -8.31 -0.17 -0.53
CA VAL A 239 -7.09 -0.80 0.00
C VAL A 239 -7.29 -1.26 1.44
N LEU A 240 -7.87 -0.41 2.30
CA LEU A 240 -8.13 -0.78 3.70
C LEU A 240 -9.17 -1.89 3.83
N LEU A 241 -10.22 -1.85 3.02
CA LEU A 241 -11.25 -2.89 3.03
C LEU A 241 -10.65 -4.24 2.64
N LEU A 242 -9.91 -4.31 1.52
CA LEU A 242 -9.27 -5.54 1.08
C LEU A 242 -8.22 -6.02 2.09
N PHE A 243 -7.40 -5.11 2.61
CA PHE A 243 -6.41 -5.44 3.64
C PHE A 243 -7.05 -5.99 4.92
N SER A 244 -8.21 -5.47 5.34
CA SER A 244 -8.96 -5.98 6.49
C SER A 244 -9.37 -7.46 6.31
N PHE A 245 -9.81 -7.84 5.12
CA PHE A 245 -10.13 -9.24 4.79
C PHE A 245 -8.90 -10.14 4.79
N VAL A 246 -7.82 -9.70 4.14
CA VAL A 246 -6.55 -10.44 4.07
C VAL A 246 -5.95 -10.62 5.47
N LEU A 247 -6.02 -9.58 6.30
CA LEU A 247 -5.56 -9.62 7.68
C LEU A 247 -6.39 -10.56 8.54
N GLY A 248 -7.72 -10.55 8.36
CA GLY A 248 -8.62 -11.52 8.98
C GLY A 248 -8.27 -12.97 8.60
N PHE A 249 -8.05 -13.22 7.31
CA PHE A 249 -7.56 -14.51 6.82
C PHE A 249 -6.23 -14.92 7.48
N GLY A 250 -5.26 -14.00 7.55
CA GLY A 250 -3.97 -14.24 8.21
C GLY A 250 -4.12 -14.64 9.68
N PHE A 251 -5.00 -13.96 10.43
CA PHE A 251 -5.29 -14.33 11.82
C PHE A 251 -6.04 -15.66 11.95
N ALA A 252 -6.97 -15.96 11.03
CA ALA A 252 -7.69 -17.24 11.06
C ALA A 252 -6.71 -18.41 10.83
N LEU A 253 -5.80 -18.27 9.87
CA LEU A 253 -4.72 -19.23 9.63
C LEU A 253 -3.79 -19.34 10.85
N HIS A 254 -3.42 -18.22 11.47
CA HIS A 254 -2.60 -18.24 12.67
C HIS A 254 -3.27 -18.94 13.85
N PHE A 255 -4.59 -18.74 14.03
CA PHE A 255 -5.36 -19.43 15.06
C PHE A 255 -5.39 -20.93 14.81
N LEU A 256 -5.56 -21.36 13.56
CA LEU A 256 -5.47 -22.77 13.17
C LEU A 256 -4.09 -23.35 13.53
N MET A 257 -3.00 -22.66 13.16
CA MET A 257 -1.63 -23.10 13.49
C MET A 257 -1.39 -23.12 15.01
N SER A 258 -1.99 -22.19 15.75
CA SER A 258 -1.88 -22.13 17.21
C SER A 258 -2.54 -23.33 17.88
N LEU A 259 -3.68 -23.77 17.36
CA LEU A 259 -4.38 -24.98 17.83
C LEU A 259 -3.59 -26.26 17.52
N LEU A 260 -2.96 -26.33 16.33
CA LEU A 260 -2.20 -27.50 15.89
C LEU A 260 -0.87 -27.65 16.66
N LEU A 261 -0.11 -26.55 16.79
CA LEU A 261 1.25 -26.60 17.32
C LEU A 261 1.34 -26.32 18.83
N LYS A 262 0.34 -25.65 19.42
CA LYS A 262 0.24 -25.33 20.87
C LYS A 262 1.46 -24.59 21.46
N LYS A 263 2.30 -24.03 20.59
CA LYS A 263 3.53 -23.29 20.93
C LYS A 263 3.54 -21.98 20.15
N THR A 264 3.76 -20.87 20.84
CA THR A 264 3.66 -19.52 20.29
C THR A 264 4.59 -19.31 19.09
N SER A 265 5.88 -19.63 19.28
CA SER A 265 6.89 -19.42 18.24
C SER A 265 6.67 -20.30 17.02
N PHE A 266 6.38 -21.60 17.21
CA PHE A 266 6.16 -22.52 16.10
C PHE A 266 4.88 -22.19 15.32
N SER A 267 3.80 -21.78 16.01
CA SER A 267 2.58 -21.30 15.35
C SER A 267 2.85 -20.13 14.42
N LEU A 268 3.60 -19.12 14.91
CA LEU A 268 3.91 -17.94 14.12
C LEU A 268 4.77 -18.29 12.91
N VAL A 269 5.85 -19.05 13.10
CA VAL A 269 6.73 -19.48 12.00
C VAL A 269 5.96 -20.31 10.97
N GLY A 270 5.16 -21.28 11.41
CA GLY A 270 4.34 -22.10 10.52
C GLY A 270 3.32 -21.29 9.74
N THR A 271 2.72 -20.26 10.36
CA THR A 271 1.81 -19.34 9.67
C THR A 271 2.53 -18.55 8.58
N LEU A 272 3.69 -17.98 8.89
CA LEU A 272 4.47 -17.21 7.92
C LEU A 272 4.93 -18.07 6.74
N LEU A 273 5.37 -19.31 6.99
CA LEU A 273 5.73 -20.25 5.92
C LEU A 273 4.55 -20.51 4.98
N ILE A 274 3.37 -20.82 5.51
CA ILE A 274 2.17 -21.04 4.69
C ILE A 274 1.79 -19.80 3.90
N LEU A 275 1.89 -18.59 4.49
CA LEU A 275 1.60 -17.34 3.77
C LEU A 275 2.61 -17.09 2.63
N VAL A 276 3.91 -17.33 2.85
CA VAL A 276 4.96 -17.17 1.84
C VAL A 276 4.78 -18.19 0.72
N GLU A 277 4.67 -19.47 1.04
CA GLU A 277 4.46 -20.54 0.05
C GLU A 277 3.17 -20.32 -0.72
N GLY A 278 2.08 -19.97 -0.02
CA GLY A 278 0.81 -19.63 -0.63
C GLY A 278 0.92 -18.46 -1.60
N TYR A 279 1.65 -17.39 -1.24
CA TYR A 279 1.91 -16.25 -2.13
C TYR A 279 2.70 -16.66 -3.38
N LEU A 280 3.79 -17.43 -3.21
CA LEU A 280 4.63 -17.88 -4.32
C LEU A 280 3.87 -18.79 -5.30
N ILE A 281 3.05 -19.69 -4.77
CA ILE A 281 2.19 -20.56 -5.59
C ILE A 281 1.12 -19.72 -6.29
N ALA A 282 0.49 -18.78 -5.58
CA ALA A 282 -0.57 -17.93 -6.12
C ALA A 282 -0.08 -16.98 -7.23
N THR A 283 1.19 -16.57 -7.19
CA THR A 283 1.82 -15.69 -8.18
C THR A 283 2.61 -16.44 -9.25
N SER A 284 2.58 -17.76 -9.24
CA SER A 284 3.26 -18.59 -10.24
C SER A 284 2.65 -18.44 -11.64
N LYS A 285 3.44 -18.75 -12.68
CA LYS A 285 3.02 -18.65 -14.10
C LYS A 285 2.05 -19.74 -14.56
N TYR A 286 1.56 -20.62 -13.68
CA TYR A 286 0.68 -21.72 -14.07
C TYR A 286 -0.75 -21.24 -14.33
N ASP A 287 -1.30 -21.58 -15.50
CA ASP A 287 -2.64 -21.19 -15.96
C ASP A 287 -3.77 -21.54 -14.98
N PHE A 288 -3.65 -22.68 -14.29
CA PHE A 288 -4.66 -23.11 -13.31
C PHE A 288 -4.79 -22.09 -12.17
N PHE A 289 -3.67 -21.69 -11.55
CA PHE A 289 -3.68 -20.73 -10.44
C PHE A 289 -4.13 -19.34 -10.90
N ARG A 290 -3.81 -18.94 -12.14
CA ARG A 290 -4.31 -17.70 -12.75
C ARG A 290 -5.84 -17.67 -12.84
N LYS A 291 -6.46 -18.76 -13.31
CA LYS A 291 -7.93 -18.84 -13.44
C LYS A 291 -8.67 -18.71 -12.10
N ILE A 292 -8.07 -19.18 -11.01
CA ILE A 292 -8.67 -19.13 -9.66
C ILE A 292 -8.07 -18.03 -8.77
N ALA A 293 -7.21 -17.17 -9.31
CA ALA A 293 -6.46 -16.17 -8.56
C ALA A 293 -7.37 -15.21 -7.78
N HIS A 294 -8.53 -14.87 -8.35
CA HIS A 294 -9.49 -13.95 -7.76
C HIS A 294 -10.21 -14.51 -6.51
N PHE A 295 -10.25 -15.83 -6.35
CA PHE A 295 -10.79 -16.48 -5.14
C PHE A 295 -9.72 -16.80 -4.11
N ASN A 296 -8.44 -16.68 -4.47
CA ASN A 296 -7.33 -17.10 -3.62
C ASN A 296 -6.86 -15.94 -2.74
N PRO A 297 -7.04 -15.99 -1.40
CA PRO A 297 -6.61 -14.89 -0.51
C PRO A 297 -5.10 -14.63 -0.54
N PHE A 298 -4.28 -15.62 -0.95
CA PHE A 298 -2.84 -15.47 -1.03
C PHE A 298 -2.40 -14.49 -2.14
N THR A 299 -3.19 -14.30 -3.21
CA THR A 299 -2.87 -13.31 -4.26
C THR A 299 -2.88 -11.88 -3.73
N TYR A 300 -3.67 -11.65 -2.68
CA TYR A 300 -3.90 -10.34 -2.08
C TYR A 300 -2.99 -10.05 -0.87
N LEU A 301 -1.98 -10.89 -0.59
CA LEU A 301 -1.04 -10.64 0.52
C LEU A 301 -0.23 -9.34 0.36
N ASN A 302 -0.16 -8.80 -0.85
CA ASN A 302 0.38 -7.48 -1.13
C ASN A 302 -0.69 -6.58 -1.76
N VAL A 303 -1.67 -6.17 -0.95
CA VAL A 303 -2.84 -5.39 -1.37
C VAL A 303 -2.43 -4.11 -2.11
N SER A 304 -1.36 -3.44 -1.65
CA SER A 304 -0.92 -2.22 -2.31
C SER A 304 -0.52 -2.44 -3.77
N LYS A 305 0.14 -3.56 -4.10
CA LYS A 305 0.49 -3.88 -5.50
C LYS A 305 -0.70 -4.09 -6.42
N VAL A 306 -1.90 -4.35 -5.88
CA VAL A 306 -3.10 -4.60 -6.69
C VAL A 306 -3.69 -3.30 -7.26
N PHE A 307 -3.63 -2.20 -6.49
CA PHE A 307 -4.28 -0.94 -6.85
C PHE A 307 -3.31 0.19 -7.16
N VAL A 308 -2.10 0.11 -6.64
CA VAL A 308 -1.09 1.13 -6.83
C VAL A 308 -0.53 0.99 -8.25
N GLY A 309 -0.97 1.88 -9.14
CA GLY A 309 -0.47 1.96 -10.52
C GLY A 309 1.04 2.19 -10.60
N TYR A 310 1.60 2.00 -11.78
CA TYR A 310 3.04 1.95 -12.07
C TYR A 310 3.90 3.15 -11.60
N ASP A 311 3.31 4.26 -11.17
CA ASP A 311 3.99 5.50 -10.75
C ASP A 311 4.99 5.36 -9.58
N PHE A 312 5.10 4.18 -8.96
CA PHE A 312 5.96 3.94 -7.80
C PHE A 312 7.31 3.30 -8.13
N ARG A 313 7.62 3.12 -9.43
CA ARG A 313 8.91 2.58 -9.89
C ARG A 313 9.80 3.69 -10.50
N PRO A 314 11.14 3.59 -10.39
CA PRO A 314 12.05 4.49 -11.09
C PRO A 314 11.86 4.39 -12.59
N PHE A 315 11.97 5.51 -13.31
CA PHE A 315 11.78 5.55 -14.76
C PHE A 315 12.67 4.53 -15.50
N SER A 316 13.88 4.31 -14.98
CA SER A 316 14.88 3.37 -15.51
C SER A 316 14.50 1.88 -15.40
N LEU A 317 13.56 1.51 -14.53
CA LEU A 317 13.13 0.10 -14.36
C LEU A 317 11.91 -0.26 -15.21
N PHE A 318 11.28 0.70 -15.90
CA PHE A 318 10.11 0.44 -16.75
C PHE A 318 10.42 -0.33 -18.03
N SER A 319 11.68 -0.43 -18.46
CA SER A 319 12.04 -1.12 -19.71
C SER A 319 12.13 -2.65 -19.58
N ILE A 320 12.20 -3.20 -18.35
CA ILE A 320 12.57 -4.62 -18.14
C ILE A 320 11.38 -5.49 -17.71
N GLU A 321 10.45 -5.02 -16.86
CA GLU A 321 9.34 -5.85 -16.34
C GLU A 321 8.03 -5.73 -17.14
N ASN A 322 7.89 -4.74 -18.01
CA ASN A 322 6.65 -4.50 -18.76
C ASN A 322 6.36 -5.56 -19.85
N GLN A 323 7.32 -6.44 -20.16
CA GLN A 323 7.05 -7.63 -20.98
C GLN A 323 6.19 -8.67 -20.22
N GLU A 324 6.22 -8.70 -18.88
CA GLU A 324 5.54 -9.76 -18.12
C GLU A 324 4.06 -9.43 -17.81
N TYR A 325 3.65 -8.16 -17.85
CA TYR A 325 2.26 -7.77 -17.53
C TYR A 325 1.35 -7.65 -18.74
N TYR A 326 1.88 -7.33 -19.93
CA TYR A 326 1.12 -7.38 -21.19
C TYR A 326 1.10 -8.78 -21.83
N ALA A 327 1.78 -9.74 -21.21
CA ALA A 327 1.59 -11.17 -21.43
C ALA A 327 0.59 -11.81 -20.43
N ASN A 328 -0.11 -11.00 -19.64
CA ASN A 328 -1.20 -11.44 -18.76
C ASN A 328 -2.57 -11.19 -19.37
#